data_AF-A0A8S3R6M9-F1
#
_entry.id   AF-A0A8S3R6M9-F1
#
_cell.length_a   1.000
_cell.length_b   1.000
_cell.length_c   1.000
_cell.angle_alpha   90.00
_cell.angle_beta   90.00
_cell.angle_gamma   90.00
#
_symmetry.space_group_name_H-M   'P 1'
#
loop_
_entity.id
_entity.type
_entity.pdbx_description
1 polymer ?
#
loop_
_entity_poly.entity_id
_entity_poly.type
_entity_poly.pdbx_seq_one_letter_code
_entity_poly.pdbx_strand_id
1 'polypeptide(L)'
;MLEVTLRNPQADIPIYLPLMAEVTLRNPQAVIPIYLPLMLEVTLSNPQTDIPIYLPLMAEVTFRNPQADIPIYLPLMLEVTLRNPQADIPIYLPLMAEVTLRNPQADIPIYLPLMLEVTLSNPQADIQIYLPLMLEVTLRNPQADITIYLPLMLEVTLSNPQTDIPIYLPLMLEVTLSNPHADIPIYLPLMLEVTLKIHRLTSQSTYT
;
A
#
# COMPACT_ATOMS: atom_id res chain seq x y z
N MET A 1 21.93 17.12 6.93
CA MET A 1 20.93 16.64 5.96
C MET A 1 21.46 16.99 4.57
N LEU A 2 21.70 15.98 3.75
CA LEU A 2 22.17 16.14 2.38
C LEU A 2 20.96 16.09 1.43
N GLU A 3 20.80 17.03 0.51
CA GLU A 3 19.70 16.97 -0.47
C GLU A 3 20.25 16.62 -1.85
N VAL A 4 19.63 15.65 -2.51
CA VAL A 4 19.93 15.28 -3.90
C VAL A 4 18.64 15.38 -4.71
N THR A 5 18.60 16.35 -5.61
CA THR A 5 17.49 16.49 -6.57
C THR A 5 18.00 16.24 -7.99
N LEU A 6 17.46 15.22 -8.66
CA LEU A 6 17.67 14.98 -10.09
C LEU A 6 16.37 15.19 -10.87
N ARG A 7 16.47 15.85 -12.02
CA ARG A 7 15.33 16.09 -12.92
C ARG A 7 15.66 15.57 -14.31
N ASN A 8 14.80 14.69 -14.81
CA ASN A 8 14.91 14.04 -16.11
C ASN A 8 16.28 13.35 -16.35
N PRO A 9 16.84 12.59 -15.38
CA PRO A 9 18.10 11.87 -15.63
C PRO A 9 17.94 10.89 -16.80
N GLN A 10 18.88 10.95 -17.74
CA GLN A 10 18.91 10.16 -18.99
C GLN A 10 20.04 9.12 -19.00
N ALA A 11 20.88 9.11 -17.98
CA ALA A 11 21.97 8.16 -17.82
C ALA A 11 21.80 7.43 -16.49
N ASP A 12 22.30 6.20 -16.43
CA ASP A 12 22.31 5.42 -15.19
C ASP A 12 23.20 6.13 -14.18
N ILE A 13 22.62 6.54 -13.05
CA ILE A 13 23.30 7.27 -11.99
C ILE A 13 23.05 6.50 -10.70
N PRO A 14 24.00 5.65 -10.25
CA PRO A 14 23.84 5.02 -8.96
C PRO A 14 24.03 6.05 -7.85
N ILE A 15 23.12 6.06 -6.88
CA ILE A 15 23.16 6.98 -5.74
C ILE A 15 23.59 6.19 -4.50
N TYR A 16 24.78 6.51 -4.00
CA TYR A 16 25.34 5.97 -2.75
C TYR A 16 25.56 7.10 -1.76
N LEU A 17 24.73 7.18 -0.72
CA LEU A 17 24.88 8.20 0.34
C LEU A 17 25.01 7.50 1.68
N PRO A 18 26.03 7.83 2.50
CA PRO A 18 26.30 7.10 3.74
C PRO A 18 25.43 7.53 4.95
N LEU A 19 24.74 8.69 4.94
CA LEU A 19 23.94 9.22 6.06
C LEU A 19 22.89 10.26 5.61
N MET A 20 21.72 10.31 6.29
CA MET A 20 20.72 11.40 6.39
C MET A 20 20.61 12.31 5.15
N ALA A 21 19.73 11.94 4.24
CA ALA A 21 19.48 12.72 3.03
C ALA A 21 17.99 12.92 2.71
N GLU A 22 17.72 13.75 1.72
CA GLU A 22 16.46 13.78 0.98
C GLU A 22 16.83 13.51 -0.48
N VAL A 23 16.21 12.51 -1.09
CA VAL A 23 16.42 12.21 -2.51
C VAL A 23 15.12 12.44 -3.25
N THR A 24 15.14 13.41 -4.16
CA THR A 24 14.02 13.67 -5.06
C THR A 24 14.43 13.37 -6.50
N LEU A 25 13.81 12.36 -7.12
CA LEU A 25 13.94 12.11 -8.57
C LEU A 25 12.64 12.45 -9.28
N ARG A 26 12.73 13.24 -10.34
CA ARG A 26 11.59 13.59 -11.20
C ARG A 26 11.81 13.10 -12.62
N ASN A 27 10.85 12.32 -13.13
CA ASN A 27 10.80 11.73 -14.47
C ASN A 27 12.08 10.97 -14.88
N PRO A 28 12.64 10.08 -14.05
CA PRO A 28 13.80 9.29 -14.46
C PRO A 28 13.45 8.40 -15.66
N GLN A 29 14.34 8.44 -16.67
CA GLN A 29 14.27 7.62 -17.89
C GLN A 29 15.38 6.56 -17.94
N ALA A 30 16.28 6.57 -16.94
CA ALA A 30 17.39 5.64 -16.80
C ALA A 30 17.33 4.94 -15.44
N VAL A 31 17.95 3.76 -15.35
CA VAL A 31 17.92 2.93 -14.14
C VAL A 31 18.77 3.63 -13.08
N ILE A 32 18.18 3.85 -11.90
CA ILE A 32 18.84 4.55 -10.79
C ILE A 32 18.80 3.65 -9.56
N PRO A 33 19.82 2.81 -9.35
CA PRO A 33 19.95 2.07 -8.11
C PRO A 33 20.22 3.04 -6.96
N ILE A 34 19.43 2.94 -5.89
CA ILE A 34 19.57 3.76 -4.70
C ILE A 34 19.98 2.87 -3.54
N TYR A 35 21.15 3.14 -2.95
CA TYR A 35 21.67 2.45 -1.77
C TYR A 35 21.97 3.44 -0.66
N LEU A 36 21.20 3.35 0.44
CA LEU A 36 21.26 4.32 1.54
C LEU A 36 21.16 3.60 2.89
N PRO A 37 22.23 3.51 3.69
CA PRO A 37 22.27 2.67 4.88
C PRO A 37 21.59 3.26 6.12
N LEU A 38 21.28 4.57 6.17
CA LEU A 38 20.67 5.23 7.33
C LEU A 38 19.88 6.51 6.96
N MET A 39 18.58 6.48 7.27
CA MET A 39 17.60 7.58 7.35
C MET A 39 17.39 8.44 6.11
N LEU A 40 16.18 8.40 5.52
CA LEU A 40 15.88 9.17 4.31
C LEU A 40 14.40 9.35 3.99
N GLU A 41 14.03 10.53 3.50
CA GLU A 41 12.83 10.73 2.69
C GLU A 41 13.21 10.55 1.21
N VAL A 42 12.61 9.56 0.55
CA VAL A 42 12.79 9.35 -0.89
C VAL A 42 11.50 9.70 -1.60
N THR A 43 11.55 10.69 -2.48
CA THR A 43 10.43 11.06 -3.35
C THR A 43 10.75 10.76 -4.81
N LEU A 44 9.97 9.87 -5.41
CA LEU A 44 10.06 9.51 -6.82
C LEU A 44 8.78 9.93 -7.54
N SER A 45 8.91 10.72 -8.59
CA SER A 45 7.77 11.22 -9.38
C SER A 45 7.90 10.84 -10.85
N ASN A 46 6.88 10.18 -11.37
CA ASN A 46 6.73 9.67 -12.74
C ASN A 46 7.92 8.83 -13.26
N PRO A 47 8.45 7.85 -12.50
CA PRO A 47 9.47 6.96 -13.05
C PRO A 47 8.93 6.17 -14.24
N GLN A 48 9.69 6.15 -15.33
CA GLN A 48 9.38 5.42 -16.57
C GLN A 48 10.27 4.18 -16.75
N THR A 49 11.05 3.84 -15.73
CA THR A 49 12.05 2.77 -15.73
C THR A 49 12.19 2.22 -14.33
N ASP A 50 12.69 0.99 -14.23
CA ASP A 50 12.83 0.29 -12.96
C ASP A 50 13.81 1.01 -12.03
N ILE A 51 13.40 1.16 -10.77
CA ILE A 51 14.21 1.79 -9.74
C ILE A 51 14.32 0.82 -8.56
N PRO A 52 15.35 -0.04 -8.53
CA PRO A 52 15.58 -0.90 -7.38
C PRO A 52 16.06 -0.04 -6.20
N ILE A 53 15.34 -0.15 -5.08
CA ILE A 53 15.64 0.60 -3.86
C ILE A 53 16.02 -0.38 -2.74
N TYR A 54 17.19 -0.16 -2.14
CA TYR A 54 17.67 -0.92 -1.00
C TYR A 54 18.02 0.01 0.17
N LEU A 55 17.21 -0.06 1.24
CA LEU A 55 17.32 0.75 2.47
C LEU A 55 17.26 -0.17 3.70
N PRO A 56 18.38 -0.42 4.40
CA PRO A 56 18.41 -1.29 5.56
C PRO A 56 17.84 -0.67 6.85
N LEU A 57 17.65 0.65 6.94
CA LEU A 57 17.18 1.30 8.17
C LEU A 57 16.43 2.62 7.92
N MET A 58 15.14 2.62 8.26
CA MET A 58 14.22 3.76 8.49
C MET A 58 14.15 4.80 7.36
N ALA A 59 13.01 4.88 6.69
CA ALA A 59 12.75 5.86 5.63
C ALA A 59 11.24 6.14 5.50
N GLU A 60 10.91 7.29 4.93
CA GLU A 60 9.61 7.52 4.30
C GLU A 60 9.85 7.45 2.79
N VAL A 61 9.10 6.61 2.09
CA VAL A 61 9.24 6.49 0.64
C VAL A 61 7.92 6.86 -0.02
N THR A 62 7.94 7.93 -0.80
CA THR A 62 6.81 8.38 -1.59
C THR A 62 7.06 8.17 -3.08
N PHE A 63 6.18 7.42 -3.72
CA PHE A 63 6.11 7.30 -5.17
C PHE A 63 4.85 7.95 -5.72
N ARG A 64 4.99 8.72 -6.80
CA ARG A 64 3.89 9.38 -7.49
C ARG A 64 3.89 9.00 -8.97
N ASN A 65 2.79 8.42 -9.42
CA ASN A 65 2.55 7.95 -10.78
C ASN A 65 3.64 7.04 -11.36
N PRO A 66 4.11 6.00 -10.65
CA PRO A 66 5.06 5.06 -11.23
C PRO A 66 4.44 4.33 -12.42
N GLN A 67 5.19 4.29 -13.53
CA GLN A 67 4.83 3.64 -14.80
C GLN A 67 5.69 2.40 -15.10
N ALA A 68 6.66 2.12 -14.24
CA ALA A 68 7.59 1.01 -14.35
C ALA A 68 7.61 0.24 -13.03
N ASP A 69 8.10 -1.00 -13.09
CA ASP A 69 8.12 -1.90 -11.95
C ASP A 69 9.13 -1.39 -10.90
N ILE A 70 8.70 -1.39 -9.64
CA ILE A 70 9.53 -0.89 -8.54
C ILE A 70 9.63 -1.98 -7.48
N PRO A 71 10.61 -2.89 -7.58
CA PRO A 71 10.86 -3.83 -6.52
C PRO A 71 11.46 -3.09 -5.32
N ILE A 72 10.76 -3.19 -4.18
CA ILE A 72 11.17 -2.56 -2.93
C ILE A 72 11.56 -3.66 -1.94
N TYR A 73 12.82 -3.66 -1.48
CA TYR A 73 13.32 -4.61 -0.48
C TYR A 73 13.92 -3.87 0.72
N LEU A 74 13.22 -3.87 1.85
CA LEU A 74 13.59 -3.09 3.03
C LEU A 74 13.36 -3.88 4.33
N PRO A 75 14.40 -4.17 5.13
CA PRO A 75 14.26 -4.94 6.36
C PRO A 75 13.55 -4.22 7.51
N LEU A 76 13.58 -2.88 7.59
CA LEU A 76 13.04 -2.07 8.68
C LEU A 76 12.57 -0.69 8.17
N MET A 77 11.26 -0.42 8.13
CA MET A 77 10.76 0.92 7.74
C MET A 77 9.48 1.37 8.45
N LEU A 78 9.28 2.70 8.55
CA LEU A 78 8.07 3.30 9.16
C LEU A 78 6.94 3.59 8.15
N GLU A 79 7.17 4.10 6.93
CA GLU A 79 6.06 4.45 6.01
C GLU A 79 6.39 4.32 4.51
N VAL A 80 5.48 3.72 3.72
CA VAL A 80 5.46 3.76 2.24
C VAL A 80 4.17 4.42 1.81
N THR A 81 4.28 5.41 0.93
CA THR A 81 3.14 5.98 0.21
C THR A 81 3.29 5.77 -1.31
N LEU A 82 2.35 5.06 -1.93
CA LEU A 82 2.21 4.97 -3.39
C LEU A 82 0.97 5.74 -3.85
N ARG A 83 1.13 6.61 -4.85
CA ARG A 83 0.02 7.38 -5.44
C ARG A 83 -0.05 7.13 -6.94
N ASN A 84 -1.22 6.68 -7.40
CA ASN A 84 -1.55 6.34 -8.78
C ASN A 84 -0.54 5.39 -9.47
N PRO A 85 -0.14 4.27 -8.86
CA PRO A 85 0.69 3.31 -9.56
C PRO A 85 -0.05 2.71 -10.76
N GLN A 86 0.63 2.69 -11.93
CA GLN A 86 0.14 2.08 -13.17
C GLN A 86 0.98 0.87 -13.61
N ALA A 87 1.99 0.50 -12.82
CA ALA A 87 2.83 -0.69 -13.01
C ALA A 87 2.80 -1.56 -11.75
N ASP A 88 3.23 -2.81 -11.90
CA ASP A 88 3.21 -3.79 -10.81
C ASP A 88 4.28 -3.45 -9.77
N ILE A 89 3.88 -3.44 -8.49
CA ILE A 89 4.79 -3.06 -7.40
C ILE A 89 4.78 -4.18 -6.36
N PRO A 90 5.67 -5.17 -6.49
CA PRO A 90 5.84 -6.17 -5.46
C PRO A 90 6.52 -5.55 -4.24
N ILE A 91 5.85 -5.65 -3.09
CA ILE A 91 6.35 -5.11 -1.81
C ILE A 91 6.68 -6.29 -0.89
N TYR A 92 7.97 -6.42 -0.53
CA TYR A 92 8.44 -7.42 0.44
C TYR A 92 9.22 -6.75 1.57
N LEU A 93 8.66 -6.75 2.78
CA LEU A 93 9.23 -6.05 3.94
C LEU A 93 9.02 -6.88 5.23
N PRO A 94 10.11 -7.29 5.92
CA PRO A 94 10.06 -8.07 7.16
C PRO A 94 9.38 -7.39 8.34
N LEU A 95 9.49 -6.06 8.46
CA LEU A 95 8.97 -5.30 9.59
C LEU A 95 8.61 -3.87 9.16
N MET A 96 7.32 -3.52 9.25
CA MET A 96 6.82 -2.21 8.81
C MET A 96 5.79 -1.59 9.76
N ALA A 97 5.73 -0.24 9.82
CA ALA A 97 4.68 0.48 10.53
C ALA A 97 3.47 0.86 9.63
N GLU A 98 3.61 1.46 8.44
CA GLU A 98 2.44 1.89 7.65
C GLU A 98 2.62 1.80 6.12
N VAL A 99 1.62 1.24 5.40
CA VAL A 99 1.54 1.35 3.93
C VAL A 99 0.28 2.08 3.53
N THR A 100 0.44 3.14 2.74
CA THR A 100 -0.66 3.87 2.11
C THR A 100 -0.61 3.73 0.58
N LEU A 101 -1.65 3.15 -0.01
CA LEU A 101 -1.85 3.10 -1.46
C LEU A 101 -3.06 3.94 -1.87
N ARG A 102 -2.87 4.84 -2.84
CA ARG A 102 -3.94 5.70 -3.37
C ARG A 102 -4.09 5.52 -4.86
N ASN A 103 -5.30 5.18 -5.30
CA ASN A 103 -5.71 4.94 -6.67
C ASN A 103 -4.79 3.97 -7.45
N PRO A 104 -4.46 2.79 -6.91
CA PRO A 104 -3.72 1.81 -7.69
C PRO A 104 -4.53 1.33 -8.90
N GLN A 105 -3.87 1.30 -10.06
CA GLN A 105 -4.42 0.86 -11.35
C GLN A 105 -3.72 -0.39 -11.90
N ALA A 106 -2.74 -0.93 -11.18
CA ALA A 106 -2.01 -2.15 -11.48
C ALA A 106 -2.07 -3.09 -10.28
N ASP A 107 -1.74 -4.37 -10.51
CA ASP A 107 -1.83 -5.41 -9.49
C ASP A 107 -0.72 -5.23 -8.44
N ILE A 108 -1.09 -5.37 -7.17
CA ILE A 108 -0.15 -5.14 -6.06
C ILE A 108 -0.17 -6.34 -5.11
N PRO A 109 0.81 -7.25 -5.22
CA PRO A 109 1.03 -8.28 -4.23
C PRO A 109 1.81 -7.70 -3.03
N ILE A 110 1.22 -7.82 -1.85
CA ILE A 110 1.81 -7.36 -0.59
C ILE A 110 2.09 -8.55 0.31
N TYR A 111 3.38 -8.78 0.63
CA TYR A 111 3.80 -9.81 1.58
C TYR A 111 4.67 -9.23 2.69
N LEU A 112 4.16 -9.26 3.92
CA LEU A 112 4.82 -8.64 5.08
C LEU A 112 4.60 -9.49 6.34
N PRO A 113 5.66 -10.00 7.00
CA PRO A 113 5.56 -10.83 8.21
C PRO A 113 4.94 -10.14 9.42
N LEU A 114 5.14 -8.82 9.57
CA LEU A 114 4.64 -8.03 10.69
C LEU A 114 4.36 -6.58 10.26
N MET A 115 3.14 -6.12 10.52
CA MET A 115 2.67 -4.80 10.11
C MET A 115 1.76 -4.13 11.14
N LEU A 116 1.86 -2.81 11.28
CA LEU A 116 0.91 -2.03 12.09
C LEU A 116 -0.31 -1.63 11.24
N GLU A 117 -0.15 -0.92 10.11
CA GLU A 117 -1.30 -0.37 9.37
C GLU A 117 -1.18 -0.52 7.84
N VAL A 118 -2.30 -0.83 7.17
CA VAL A 118 -2.48 -0.66 5.72
C VAL A 118 -3.70 0.20 5.43
N THR A 119 -3.50 1.24 4.63
CA THR A 119 -4.58 2.05 4.07
C THR A 119 -4.60 1.96 2.54
N LEU A 120 -5.72 1.48 1.99
CA LEU A 120 -5.98 1.48 0.54
C LEU A 120 -7.14 2.42 0.23
N SER A 121 -6.96 3.32 -0.75
CA SER A 121 -7.98 4.26 -1.19
C SER A 121 -8.20 4.21 -2.70
N ASN A 122 -9.45 3.98 -3.10
CA ASN A 122 -9.92 3.82 -4.49
C ASN A 122 -9.10 2.84 -5.36
N PRO A 123 -8.81 1.61 -4.90
CA PRO A 123 -8.17 0.64 -5.78
C PRO A 123 -9.07 0.28 -6.96
N GLN A 124 -8.46 0.31 -8.16
CA GLN A 124 -9.09 -0.01 -9.44
C GLN A 124 -8.52 -1.29 -10.09
N ALA A 125 -7.49 -1.87 -9.48
CA ALA A 125 -6.88 -3.14 -9.87
C ALA A 125 -6.89 -4.11 -8.69
N ASP A 126 -6.67 -5.39 -8.99
CA ASP A 126 -6.81 -6.45 -8.01
C ASP A 126 -5.67 -6.38 -6.97
N ILE A 127 -6.02 -6.61 -5.71
CA ILE A 127 -5.05 -6.53 -4.61
C ILE A 127 -5.08 -7.83 -3.80
N GLN A 128 -3.88 -8.41 -3.64
CA GLN A 128 -3.68 -9.57 -2.79
C GLN A 128 -2.81 -9.20 -1.59
N ILE A 129 -3.37 -9.40 -0.40
CA ILE A 129 -2.71 -9.08 0.86
C ILE A 129 -2.52 -10.37 1.65
N TYR A 130 -1.24 -10.72 1.91
CA TYR A 130 -0.88 -11.84 2.77
C TYR A 130 0.02 -11.36 3.91
N LEU A 131 -0.47 -11.39 5.15
CA LEU A 131 0.27 -10.88 6.31
C LEU A 131 0.01 -11.77 7.55
N PRO A 132 1.04 -12.42 8.11
CA PRO A 132 0.91 -13.28 9.29
C PRO A 132 0.39 -12.59 10.56
N LEU A 133 0.73 -11.30 10.74
CA LEU A 133 0.35 -10.52 11.92
C LEU A 133 0.14 -9.04 11.57
N MET A 134 -1.02 -8.51 11.93
CA MET A 134 -1.45 -7.16 11.57
C MET A 134 -2.28 -6.47 12.65
N LEU A 135 -2.11 -5.14 12.81
CA LEU A 135 -2.96 -4.34 13.70
C LEU A 135 -4.22 -3.84 12.97
N GLU A 136 -4.07 -3.10 11.87
CA GLU A 136 -5.20 -2.41 11.22
C GLU A 136 -5.15 -2.49 9.69
N VAL A 137 -6.32 -2.70 9.06
CA VAL A 137 -6.54 -2.48 7.62
C VAL A 137 -7.69 -1.53 7.39
N THR A 138 -7.47 -0.48 6.62
CA THR A 138 -8.50 0.43 6.14
C THR A 138 -8.60 0.37 4.62
N LEU A 139 -9.78 -0.01 4.10
CA LEU A 139 -10.12 0.05 2.67
C LEU A 139 -11.20 1.09 2.42
N ARG A 140 -10.97 2.00 1.48
CA ARG A 140 -11.92 3.06 1.11
C ARG A 140 -12.23 3.03 -0.37
N ASN A 141 -13.51 2.92 -0.71
CA ASN A 141 -14.07 2.88 -2.06
C ASN A 141 -13.39 1.88 -3.02
N PRO A 142 -13.15 0.61 -2.64
CA PRO A 142 -12.61 -0.35 -3.58
C PRO A 142 -13.56 -0.60 -4.75
N GLN A 143 -12.98 -0.59 -5.96
CA GLN A 143 -13.66 -0.83 -7.24
C GLN A 143 -13.14 -2.08 -7.96
N ALA A 144 -12.20 -2.80 -7.34
CA ALA A 144 -11.59 -4.03 -7.84
C ALA A 144 -11.60 -5.10 -6.75
N ASP A 145 -11.34 -6.36 -7.12
CA ASP A 145 -11.42 -7.47 -6.17
C ASP A 145 -10.23 -7.41 -5.20
N ILE A 146 -10.51 -7.56 -3.91
CA ILE A 146 -9.47 -7.55 -2.87
C ILE A 146 -9.56 -8.84 -2.07
N THR A 147 -8.49 -9.63 -2.11
CA THR A 147 -8.38 -10.85 -1.30
C THR A 147 -7.45 -10.59 -0.13
N ILE A 148 -7.95 -10.84 1.07
CA ILE A 148 -7.21 -10.66 2.32
C ILE A 148 -7.07 -12.00 3.05
N TYR A 149 -5.83 -12.41 3.29
CA TYR A 149 -5.50 -13.57 4.11
C TYR A 149 -4.59 -13.17 5.27
N LEU A 150 -5.10 -13.24 6.50
CA LEU A 150 -4.35 -12.82 7.70
C LEU A 150 -4.65 -13.75 8.90
N PRO A 151 -3.67 -14.53 9.37
CA PRO A 151 -3.80 -15.43 10.52
C PRO A 151 -4.22 -14.75 11.83
N LEU A 152 -3.75 -13.51 12.07
CA LEU A 152 -3.93 -12.74 13.31
C LEU A 152 -4.15 -11.26 12.98
N MET A 153 -5.29 -10.71 13.42
CA MET A 153 -5.66 -9.34 13.13
C MET A 153 -6.43 -8.65 14.26
N LEU A 154 -6.17 -7.35 14.48
CA LEU A 154 -6.92 -6.53 15.43
C LEU A 154 -8.16 -5.90 14.77
N GLU A 155 -8.00 -5.10 13.71
CA GLU A 155 -9.09 -4.28 13.14
C GLU A 155 -9.12 -4.28 11.60
N VAL A 156 -10.32 -4.39 11.03
CA VAL A 156 -10.59 -4.09 9.61
C VAL A 156 -11.69 -3.06 9.49
N THR A 157 -11.42 -2.01 8.73
CA THR A 157 -12.41 -1.00 8.33
C THR A 157 -12.58 -1.00 6.81
N LEU A 158 -13.80 -1.30 6.34
CA LEU A 158 -14.18 -1.17 4.93
C LEU A 158 -15.23 -0.07 4.77
N SER A 159 -15.00 0.84 3.82
CA SER A 159 -15.90 1.94 3.51
C SER A 159 -16.25 1.99 2.02
N ASN A 160 -17.55 1.98 1.71
CA ASN A 160 -18.12 2.03 0.36
C ASN A 160 -17.59 1.01 -0.67
N PRO A 161 -17.38 -0.28 -0.32
CA PRO A 161 -16.94 -1.26 -1.32
C PRO A 161 -17.98 -1.44 -2.43
N GLN A 162 -17.51 -1.42 -3.69
CA GLN A 162 -18.31 -1.62 -4.90
C GLN A 162 -18.10 -3.00 -5.53
N THR A 163 -17.16 -3.77 -4.99
CA THR A 163 -16.74 -5.10 -5.45
C THR A 163 -16.68 -6.08 -4.29
N ASP A 164 -16.64 -7.37 -4.62
CA ASP A 164 -16.61 -8.43 -3.63
C ASP A 164 -15.24 -8.48 -2.95
N ILE A 165 -15.24 -8.64 -1.63
CA ILE A 165 -14.02 -8.67 -0.82
C ILE A 165 -14.03 -9.92 0.05
N PRO A 166 -13.45 -11.04 -0.42
CA PRO A 166 -13.28 -12.22 0.39
C PRO A 166 -12.22 -12.01 1.47
N ILE A 167 -12.61 -12.30 2.71
CA ILE A 167 -11.77 -12.13 3.90
C ILE A 167 -11.66 -13.46 4.65
N TYR A 168 -10.43 -13.95 4.79
CA TYR A 168 -10.11 -15.19 5.49
C TYR A 168 -9.23 -14.91 6.71
N LEU A 169 -9.80 -14.99 7.92
CA LEU A 169 -9.09 -14.62 9.15
C LEU A 169 -9.36 -15.61 10.29
N PRO A 170 -8.38 -16.43 10.68
CA PRO A 170 -8.51 -17.38 11.79
C PRO A 170 -8.80 -16.76 13.15
N LEU A 171 -8.24 -15.57 13.43
CA LEU A 171 -8.34 -14.86 14.71
C LEU A 171 -8.49 -13.35 14.46
N MET A 172 -9.57 -12.77 14.96
CA MET A 172 -9.94 -11.38 14.73
C MET A 172 -10.62 -10.70 15.94
N LEU A 173 -10.28 -9.44 16.20
CA LEU A 173 -10.88 -8.63 17.27
C LEU A 173 -12.08 -7.79 16.79
N GLU A 174 -11.96 -7.02 15.71
CA GLU A 174 -13.04 -6.13 15.23
C GLU A 174 -13.11 -6.02 13.68
N VAL A 175 -14.34 -5.98 13.15
CA VAL A 175 -14.63 -5.58 11.75
C VAL A 175 -15.66 -4.45 11.76
N THR A 176 -15.34 -3.37 11.05
CA THR A 176 -16.24 -2.27 10.72
C THR A 176 -16.52 -2.24 9.23
N LEU A 177 -17.80 -2.34 8.86
CA LEU A 177 -18.27 -2.17 7.48
C LEU A 177 -19.19 -0.96 7.39
N SER A 178 -18.90 -0.06 6.44
CA SER A 178 -19.70 1.13 6.16
C SER A 178 -20.12 1.17 4.69
N ASN A 179 -21.42 1.27 4.42
CA ASN A 179 -22.03 1.43 3.10
C ASN A 179 -21.59 0.40 2.02
N PRO A 180 -21.59 -0.91 2.30
CA PRO A 180 -21.27 -1.88 1.26
C PRO A 180 -22.33 -1.90 0.16
N HIS A 181 -21.86 -1.90 -1.10
CA HIS A 181 -22.69 -2.08 -2.30
C HIS A 181 -22.44 -3.45 -2.98
N ALA A 182 -21.57 -4.27 -2.41
CA ALA A 182 -21.16 -5.59 -2.90
C ALA A 182 -21.15 -6.63 -1.75
N ASP A 183 -20.97 -7.91 -2.11
CA ASP A 183 -20.96 -9.01 -1.15
C ASP A 183 -19.58 -9.15 -0.49
N ILE A 184 -19.57 -9.35 0.84
CA ILE A 184 -18.33 -9.43 1.61
C ILE A 184 -18.34 -10.75 2.38
N PRO A 185 -17.92 -11.85 1.75
CA PRO A 185 -17.84 -13.14 2.41
C PRO A 185 -16.69 -13.13 3.41
N ILE A 186 -17.03 -13.35 4.68
CA ILE A 186 -16.10 -13.34 5.80
C ILE A 186 -16.06 -14.75 6.41
N TYR A 187 -14.87 -15.37 6.44
CA TYR A 187 -14.65 -16.69 7.06
C TYR A 187 -13.82 -16.55 8.34
N LEU A 188 -14.46 -16.78 9.50
CA LEU A 188 -13.89 -16.54 10.83
C LEU A 188 -14.21 -17.69 11.80
N PRO A 189 -13.24 -18.56 12.15
CA PRO A 189 -13.45 -19.64 13.11
C PRO A 189 -13.39 -19.20 14.58
N LEU A 190 -12.71 -18.10 14.92
CA LEU A 190 -12.61 -17.55 16.28
C LEU A 190 -12.69 -16.01 16.23
N MET A 191 -13.61 -15.41 16.99
CA MET A 191 -13.87 -13.98 16.96
C MET A 191 -14.34 -13.43 18.30
N LEU A 192 -13.94 -12.19 18.62
CA LEU A 192 -14.34 -11.48 19.84
C LEU A 192 -15.46 -10.44 19.61
N GLU A 193 -15.48 -9.70 18.48
CA GLU A 193 -16.51 -8.68 18.21
C GLU A 193 -16.70 -8.38 16.69
N VAL A 194 -17.93 -8.08 16.25
CA VAL A 194 -18.25 -7.54 14.91
C VAL A 194 -19.13 -6.31 15.06
N THR A 195 -18.68 -5.18 14.53
CA THR A 195 -19.45 -3.94 14.52
C THR A 195 -19.92 -3.60 13.11
N LEU A 196 -21.14 -4.03 12.76
CA LEU A 196 -21.76 -3.69 11.47
C LEU A 196 -22.46 -2.31 11.55
N LYS A 197 -21.86 -1.27 10.96
CA LYS A 197 -22.48 0.06 10.82
C LYS A 197 -23.02 0.27 9.39
N ILE A 198 -24.17 -0.33 9.10
CA ILE A 198 -24.84 -0.17 7.80
C ILE A 198 -25.54 1.19 7.73
N HIS A 199 -24.93 2.19 7.08
CA HIS A 199 -25.62 3.42 6.68
C HIS A 199 -26.23 3.25 5.27
N ARG A 200 -27.39 2.59 5.19
CA ARG A 200 -28.13 2.50 3.94
C ARG A 200 -28.71 3.88 3.64
N LEU A 201 -28.11 4.64 2.70
CA LEU A 201 -28.83 5.74 2.07
C LEU A 201 -29.97 5.11 1.28
N THR A 202 -31.17 5.12 1.85
CA THR A 202 -32.39 4.88 1.08
C THR A 202 -32.47 5.97 0.03
N SER A 203 -32.07 5.68 -1.21
CA SER A 203 -32.43 6.50 -2.34
C SER A 203 -33.96 6.42 -2.45
N GLN A 204 -34.65 7.45 -1.94
CA GLN A 204 -36.04 7.69 -2.31
C GLN A 204 -36.05 7.92 -3.83
N SER A 205 -36.56 6.93 -4.56
CA SER A 205 -36.94 7.11 -5.96
C SER A 205 -38.00 8.21 -5.99
N THR A 206 -37.60 9.40 -6.42
CA THR A 206 -38.53 10.43 -6.88
C THR A 206 -38.11 10.79 -8.28
N TYR A 207 -38.71 10.13 -9.26
CA TYR A 207 -38.92 10.71 -10.58
C TYR A 207 -40.38 10.48 -10.93
N THR A 208 -41.10 11.60 -10.98
CA THR A 208 -42.47 11.82 -11.48
C THR A 208 -42.71 11.22 -12.85
#